data_AF-E6LMA7-F1
#
_entry.id   AF-E6LMA7-F1
#
_cell.length_a   1.000
_cell.length_b   1.000
_cell.length_c   1.000
_cell.angle_alpha   90.00
_cell.angle_beta   90.00
_cell.angle_gamma   90.00
#
_symmetry.space_group_name_H-M   'P 1'
#
loop_
_entity.id
_entity.type
_entity.pdbx_description
1 polymer ?
#
loop_
_entity_poly.entity_id
_entity_poly.type
_entity_poly.pdbx_seq_one_letter_code
_entity_poly.pdbx_strand_id
1 'polypeptide(L)'
;MGTSKGYIPPTKPEWSNAKRAVSGFLRNRDSDSRANAIQKFGEAMNSSAAVGSTSFASAAGNVIAFAQDIRKYGLEHGLVNFGRSDLVGKSSDEILQELLYQFTNDSASIEDSLAADSLSQALENLQIDSVEQLGSVDLDILLKELVTSFVLISFDLNFDEKIGKGRTSSEKFEILNEMHSYIADELHASLHSKELEQIDLGNISAASIVQRTLKEAYDVCVRFYGEAHR
;
A
#
# COMPACT_ATOMS: atom_id res chain seq x y z
N MET A 1 -7.22 -12.69 33.43
CA MET A 1 -5.94 -12.50 32.73
C MET A 1 -6.16 -12.84 31.27
N GLY A 2 -6.36 -11.82 30.42
CA GLY A 2 -6.53 -12.01 28.99
C GLY A 2 -5.16 -12.09 28.33
N THR A 3 -4.82 -13.23 27.73
CA THR A 3 -3.67 -13.33 26.85
C THR A 3 -4.07 -12.69 25.52
N SER A 4 -3.34 -11.65 25.14
CA SER A 4 -3.35 -11.13 23.78
C SER A 4 -3.14 -12.30 22.83
N LYS A 5 -4.15 -12.61 22.02
CA LYS A 5 -3.94 -13.47 20.87
C LYS A 5 -3.17 -12.64 19.85
N GLY A 6 -1.84 -12.65 20.00
CA GLY A 6 -0.94 -12.21 18.94
C GLY A 6 -1.35 -12.92 17.65
N TYR A 7 -1.51 -12.13 16.60
CA TYR A 7 -1.79 -12.62 15.27
C TYR A 7 -0.85 -13.80 14.93
N ILE A 8 -1.41 -14.95 14.56
CA ILE A 8 -0.66 -16.11 14.09
C ILE A 8 -0.71 -16.06 12.56
N PRO A 9 0.37 -15.64 11.88
CA PRO A 9 0.36 -15.60 10.42
C PRO A 9 0.14 -17.01 9.85
N PRO A 10 -0.54 -17.13 8.70
CA PRO A 10 -0.80 -18.42 8.08
C PRO A 10 0.48 -19.23 7.93
N THR A 11 0.50 -20.45 8.46
CA THR A 11 1.57 -21.45 8.32
C THR A 11 1.60 -22.03 6.90
N LYS A 12 1.73 -21.16 5.90
CA LYS A 12 1.97 -21.54 4.52
C LYS A 12 3.49 -21.58 4.25
N PRO A 13 4.00 -22.57 3.48
CA PRO A 13 5.43 -22.71 3.19
C PRO A 13 6.11 -21.43 2.69
N GLU A 14 5.40 -20.61 1.93
CA GLU A 14 5.84 -19.37 1.31
C GLU A 14 6.26 -18.33 2.35
N TRP A 15 5.44 -18.14 3.40
CA TRP A 15 5.78 -17.24 4.52
C TRP A 15 6.99 -17.72 5.32
N SER A 16 7.15 -19.04 5.46
CA SER A 16 8.35 -19.62 6.08
C SER A 16 9.59 -19.37 5.23
N ASN A 17 9.47 -19.48 3.91
CA ASN A 17 10.56 -19.18 2.97
C ASN A 17 10.92 -17.70 2.98
N ALA A 18 9.94 -16.80 2.98
CA ALA A 18 10.15 -15.36 3.08
C ALA A 18 10.90 -14.99 4.36
N LYS A 19 10.48 -15.54 5.51
CA LYS A 19 11.18 -15.36 6.79
C LYS A 19 12.62 -15.91 6.75
N ARG A 20 12.88 -17.02 6.06
CA ARG A 20 14.27 -17.53 5.89
C ARG A 20 15.10 -16.62 4.99
N ALA A 21 14.52 -16.11 3.91
CA ALA A 21 15.20 -15.22 2.98
C ALA A 21 15.61 -13.90 3.66
N VAL A 22 14.71 -13.29 4.44
CA VAL A 22 15.04 -12.10 5.26
C VAL A 22 16.15 -12.41 6.26
N SER A 23 16.14 -13.59 6.90
CA SER A 23 17.27 -14.02 7.75
C SER A 23 18.59 -14.14 6.99
N GLY A 24 18.56 -14.60 5.74
CA GLY A 24 19.73 -14.66 4.87
C GLY A 24 20.27 -13.27 4.54
N PHE A 25 19.38 -12.36 4.13
CA PHE A 25 19.73 -10.95 3.88
C PHE A 25 20.33 -10.28 5.11
N LEU A 26 19.72 -10.45 6.28
CA LEU A 26 20.21 -9.88 7.54
C LEU A 26 21.60 -10.39 7.95
N ARG A 27 22.03 -11.56 7.45
CA ARG A 27 23.36 -12.13 7.70
C ARG A 27 24.38 -11.68 6.66
N ASN A 28 24.01 -11.66 5.39
CA ASN A 28 24.96 -11.44 4.30
C ASN A 28 25.05 -9.97 3.88
N ARG A 29 23.93 -9.25 3.88
CA ARG A 29 23.82 -7.82 3.51
C ARG A 29 24.29 -7.50 2.09
N ASP A 30 24.11 -8.43 1.16
CA ASP A 30 24.45 -8.28 -0.26
C ASP A 30 23.20 -8.12 -1.15
N SER A 31 23.41 -7.70 -2.40
CA SER A 31 22.33 -7.47 -3.38
C SER A 31 21.48 -8.69 -3.65
N ASP A 32 22.10 -9.87 -3.78
CA ASP A 32 21.42 -11.11 -4.17
C ASP A 32 20.50 -11.59 -3.06
N SER A 33 20.97 -11.50 -1.81
CA SER A 33 20.18 -11.84 -0.64
C SER A 33 19.04 -10.83 -0.39
N ARG A 34 19.25 -9.56 -0.72
CA ARG A 34 18.20 -8.52 -0.70
C ARG A 34 17.11 -8.81 -1.75
N ALA A 35 17.50 -9.04 -2.99
CA ALA A 35 16.58 -9.39 -4.08
C ALA A 35 15.80 -10.67 -3.77
N ASN A 36 16.47 -11.70 -3.24
CA ASN A 36 15.82 -12.93 -2.82
C ASN A 36 14.83 -12.71 -1.65
N ALA A 37 15.14 -11.85 -0.69
CA ALA A 37 14.20 -11.52 0.40
C ALA A 37 12.90 -10.90 -0.12
N ILE A 38 12.99 -9.98 -1.09
CA ILE A 38 11.82 -9.33 -1.68
C ILE A 38 11.07 -10.27 -2.62
N GLN A 39 11.77 -11.08 -3.40
CA GLN A 39 11.14 -12.11 -4.22
C GLN A 39 10.28 -13.04 -3.36
N LYS A 40 10.82 -13.56 -2.26
CA LYS A 40 10.08 -14.48 -1.38
C LYS A 40 8.93 -13.78 -0.65
N PHE A 41 9.06 -12.49 -0.37
CA PHE A 41 7.94 -11.67 0.10
C PHE A 41 6.83 -11.58 -0.96
N GLY A 42 7.15 -11.22 -2.21
CA GLY A 42 6.19 -11.18 -3.31
C GLY A 42 5.48 -12.52 -3.55
N GLU A 43 6.23 -13.64 -3.52
CA GLU A 43 5.66 -15.00 -3.62
C GLU A 43 4.66 -15.29 -2.47
N ALA A 44 4.97 -14.85 -1.25
CA ALA A 44 4.09 -15.05 -0.10
C ALA A 44 2.82 -14.19 -0.19
N MET A 45 2.94 -12.95 -0.68
CA MET A 45 1.82 -12.04 -0.90
C MET A 45 0.91 -12.51 -2.04
N ASN A 46 1.46 -13.16 -3.08
CA ASN A 46 0.68 -13.72 -4.19
C ASN A 46 0.02 -15.08 -3.87
N SER A 47 0.62 -15.90 -3.00
CA SER A 47 0.14 -17.26 -2.67
C SER A 47 -0.90 -17.30 -1.53
N SER A 48 -1.04 -16.20 -0.79
CA SER A 48 -2.10 -15.98 0.18
C SER A 48 -2.98 -14.81 -0.28
N ALA A 49 -4.24 -14.77 0.12
CA ALA A 49 -4.94 -13.48 0.08
C ALA A 49 -4.18 -12.60 1.06
N ALA A 50 -3.27 -11.77 0.54
CA ALA A 50 -2.46 -10.89 1.36
C ALA A 50 -3.37 -10.12 2.30
N VAL A 51 -3.06 -10.17 3.60
CA VAL A 51 -3.85 -9.53 4.66
C VAL A 51 -4.09 -8.08 4.27
N GLY A 52 -5.34 -7.64 4.35
CA GLY A 52 -5.70 -6.26 4.03
C GLY A 52 -5.82 -5.93 2.54
N SER A 53 -5.42 -6.78 1.60
CA SER A 53 -5.43 -6.41 0.17
C SER A 53 -6.81 -6.06 -0.37
N THR A 54 -7.87 -6.73 0.11
CA THR A 54 -9.25 -6.39 -0.29
C THR A 54 -9.73 -5.09 0.35
N SER A 55 -9.46 -4.89 1.65
CA SER A 55 -9.84 -3.65 2.36
C SER A 55 -9.11 -2.45 1.75
N PHE A 56 -7.80 -2.58 1.55
CA PHE A 56 -6.97 -1.60 0.86
C PHE A 56 -7.46 -1.33 -0.57
N ALA A 57 -7.72 -2.37 -1.39
CA ALA A 57 -8.18 -2.16 -2.75
C ALA A 57 -9.51 -1.38 -2.79
N SER A 58 -10.42 -1.67 -1.86
CA SER A 58 -11.67 -0.91 -1.71
C SER A 58 -11.39 0.54 -1.29
N ALA A 59 -10.59 0.75 -0.25
CA ALA A 59 -10.32 2.06 0.33
C ALA A 59 -9.56 2.99 -0.64
N ALA A 60 -8.47 2.50 -1.23
CA ALA A 60 -7.72 3.21 -2.26
C ALA A 60 -8.57 3.42 -3.53
N GLY A 61 -9.44 2.46 -3.87
CA GLY A 61 -10.40 2.62 -4.95
C GLY A 61 -11.35 3.79 -4.72
N ASN A 62 -11.84 3.97 -3.49
CA ASN A 62 -12.66 5.12 -3.11
C ASN A 62 -11.87 6.43 -3.19
N VAL A 63 -10.61 6.47 -2.75
CA VAL A 63 -9.74 7.65 -2.91
C VAL A 63 -9.58 8.05 -4.37
N ILE A 64 -9.27 7.10 -5.25
CA ILE A 64 -9.11 7.34 -6.70
C ILE A 64 -10.43 7.82 -7.34
N ALA A 65 -11.54 7.16 -7.01
CA ALA A 65 -12.85 7.53 -7.52
C ALA A 65 -13.26 8.94 -7.05
N PHE A 66 -12.99 9.27 -5.79
CA PHE A 66 -13.28 10.59 -5.23
C PHE A 66 -12.41 11.68 -5.84
N ALA A 67 -11.10 11.45 -6.00
CA ALA A 67 -10.19 12.34 -6.72
C ALA A 67 -10.69 12.64 -8.15
N GLN A 68 -11.17 11.62 -8.86
CA GLN A 68 -11.73 11.77 -10.20
C GLN A 68 -13.05 12.56 -10.19
N ASP A 69 -13.92 12.34 -9.20
CA ASP A 69 -15.17 13.07 -9.04
C ASP A 69 -14.94 14.56 -8.74
N ILE A 70 -14.01 14.89 -7.84
CA ILE A 70 -13.60 16.28 -7.58
C ILE A 70 -13.10 16.92 -8.87
N ARG A 71 -12.23 16.23 -9.62
CA ARG A 71 -11.68 16.73 -10.88
C ARG A 71 -12.77 17.05 -11.92
N LYS A 72 -13.80 16.20 -12.03
CA LYS A 72 -14.86 16.32 -13.06
C LYS A 72 -15.98 17.27 -12.65
N TYR A 73 -16.39 17.24 -11.39
CA TYR A 73 -17.64 17.84 -10.93
C TYR A 73 -17.47 18.78 -9.72
N GLY A 74 -16.27 18.85 -9.15
CA GLY A 74 -15.96 19.67 -7.98
C GLY A 74 -16.20 18.95 -6.64
N LEU A 75 -15.63 19.53 -5.57
CA LEU A 75 -15.62 18.95 -4.23
C LEU A 75 -17.02 18.69 -3.66
N GLU A 76 -17.91 19.69 -3.71
CA GLU A 76 -19.26 19.55 -3.14
C GLU A 76 -20.04 18.41 -3.81
N HIS A 77 -19.92 18.28 -5.14
CA HIS A 77 -20.56 17.18 -5.86
C HIS A 77 -19.96 15.82 -5.45
N GLY A 78 -18.63 15.73 -5.35
CA GLY A 78 -17.97 14.53 -4.87
C GLY A 78 -18.45 14.12 -3.48
N LEU A 79 -18.54 15.07 -2.53
CA LEU A 79 -19.03 14.80 -1.18
C LEU A 79 -20.46 14.27 -1.18
N VAL A 80 -21.36 14.89 -1.95
CA VAL A 80 -22.74 14.43 -2.08
C VAL A 80 -22.81 13.02 -2.68
N ASN A 81 -22.02 12.74 -3.72
CA ASN A 81 -22.00 11.43 -4.38
C ASN A 81 -21.51 10.31 -3.46
N PHE A 82 -20.57 10.62 -2.57
CA PHE A 82 -20.06 9.70 -1.55
C PHE A 82 -20.91 9.67 -0.26
N GLY A 83 -22.07 10.34 -0.25
CA GLY A 83 -23.01 10.34 0.87
C GLY A 83 -22.59 11.22 2.05
N ARG A 84 -21.69 12.18 1.84
CA ARG A 84 -21.10 13.07 2.85
C ARG A 84 -21.48 14.53 2.67
N SER A 85 -22.75 14.80 2.37
CA SER A 85 -23.28 16.16 2.29
C SER A 85 -23.13 16.93 3.62
N ASP A 86 -23.00 16.23 4.75
CA ASP A 86 -22.71 16.79 6.08
C ASP A 86 -21.35 17.50 6.17
N LEU A 87 -20.41 17.14 5.27
CA LEU A 87 -19.07 17.71 5.22
C LEU A 87 -18.96 18.98 4.36
N VAL A 88 -20.03 19.37 3.67
CA VAL A 88 -20.01 20.59 2.84
C VAL A 88 -19.78 21.83 3.72
N GLY A 89 -18.77 22.63 3.37
CA GLY A 89 -18.38 23.83 4.11
C GLY A 89 -17.52 23.58 5.35
N LYS A 90 -17.09 22.33 5.60
CA LYS A 90 -16.11 22.00 6.64
C LYS A 90 -14.68 22.34 6.19
N SER A 91 -13.75 22.27 7.14
CA SER A 91 -12.32 22.47 6.83
C SER A 91 -11.78 21.30 6.00
N SER A 92 -10.81 21.58 5.12
CA SER A 92 -10.22 20.55 4.26
C SER A 92 -9.67 19.36 5.07
N ASP A 93 -8.98 19.62 6.19
CA ASP A 93 -8.41 18.58 7.06
C ASP A 93 -9.51 17.69 7.65
N GLU A 94 -10.60 18.30 8.13
CA GLU A 94 -11.77 17.56 8.65
C GLU A 94 -12.40 16.69 7.55
N ILE A 95 -12.55 17.24 6.34
CA ILE A 95 -13.11 16.49 5.21
C ILE A 95 -12.22 15.28 4.86
N LEU A 96 -10.93 15.49 4.71
CA LEU A 96 -9.99 14.45 4.32
C LEU A 96 -9.94 13.33 5.36
N GLN A 97 -9.85 13.68 6.65
CA GLN A 97 -9.85 12.72 7.75
C GLN A 97 -11.14 11.89 7.79
N GLU A 98 -12.30 12.55 7.69
CA GLU A 98 -13.61 11.89 7.74
C GLU A 98 -13.87 10.97 6.55
N LEU A 99 -13.35 11.31 5.37
CA LEU A 99 -13.41 10.45 4.19
C LEU A 99 -12.47 9.25 4.33
N LEU A 100 -11.24 9.45 4.83
CA LEU A 100 -10.32 8.35 5.07
C LEU A 100 -10.91 7.34 6.06
N TYR A 101 -11.50 7.80 7.17
CA TYR A 101 -12.21 6.92 8.11
C TYR A 101 -13.34 6.14 7.44
N GLN A 102 -14.20 6.80 6.67
CA GLN A 102 -15.26 6.12 5.93
C GLN A 102 -14.69 5.06 4.96
N PHE A 103 -13.64 5.39 4.22
CA PHE A 103 -13.07 4.50 3.21
C PHE A 103 -12.37 3.29 3.82
N THR A 104 -11.88 3.42 5.04
CA THR A 104 -11.19 2.36 5.78
C THR A 104 -12.07 1.76 6.87
N ASN A 105 -13.40 1.93 6.80
CA ASN A 105 -14.32 1.33 7.78
C ASN A 105 -13.92 1.62 9.24
N ASP A 106 -13.58 2.88 9.52
CA ASP A 106 -13.13 3.40 10.81
C ASP A 106 -11.94 2.65 11.42
N SER A 107 -11.12 2.00 10.58
CA SER A 107 -10.00 1.16 11.02
C SER A 107 -10.44 0.05 11.98
N ALA A 108 -11.66 -0.50 11.80
CA ALA A 108 -12.27 -1.44 12.74
C ALA A 108 -11.55 -2.80 12.84
N SER A 109 -10.75 -3.16 11.84
CA SER A 109 -9.93 -4.37 11.81
C SER A 109 -8.45 -4.07 11.58
N ILE A 110 -7.58 -5.09 11.71
CA ILE A 110 -6.15 -4.96 11.40
C ILE A 110 -5.97 -4.66 9.90
N GLU A 111 -6.76 -5.31 9.06
CA GLU A 111 -6.80 -5.09 7.62
C GLU A 111 -7.18 -3.65 7.27
N ASP A 112 -8.18 -3.11 7.97
CA ASP A 112 -8.65 -1.75 7.80
C ASP A 112 -7.65 -0.71 8.32
N SER A 113 -7.00 -0.99 9.45
CA SER A 113 -5.91 -0.16 9.98
C SER A 113 -4.72 -0.12 9.03
N LEU A 114 -4.34 -1.27 8.47
CA LEU A 114 -3.28 -1.38 7.48
C LEU A 114 -3.61 -0.56 6.23
N ALA A 115 -4.87 -0.61 5.76
CA ALA A 115 -5.33 0.24 4.67
C ALA A 115 -5.19 1.72 5.03
N ALA A 116 -5.68 2.15 6.20
CA ALA A 116 -5.61 3.54 6.65
C ALA A 116 -4.18 4.08 6.75
N ASP A 117 -3.26 3.30 7.33
CA ASP A 117 -1.84 3.67 7.43
C ASP A 117 -1.23 3.82 6.03
N SER A 118 -1.58 2.93 5.10
CA SER A 118 -1.09 2.96 3.72
C SER A 118 -1.62 4.14 2.92
N LEU A 119 -2.91 4.47 3.07
CA LEU A 119 -3.48 5.66 2.44
C LEU A 119 -2.83 6.93 2.99
N SER A 120 -2.69 7.03 4.32
CA SER A 120 -2.12 8.21 4.98
C SER A 120 -0.66 8.42 4.57
N GLN A 121 0.14 7.36 4.55
CA GLN A 121 1.55 7.44 4.12
C GLN A 121 1.67 7.89 2.66
N ALA A 122 0.80 7.39 1.78
CA ALA A 122 0.83 7.78 0.37
C ALA A 122 0.47 9.26 0.18
N LEU A 123 -0.54 9.76 0.90
CA LEU A 123 -0.92 11.17 0.85
C LEU A 123 0.20 12.07 1.39
N GLU A 124 0.85 11.67 2.49
CA GLU A 124 2.00 12.37 3.06
C GLU A 124 3.17 12.43 2.06
N ASN A 125 3.51 11.29 1.43
CA ASN A 125 4.58 11.21 0.42
C ASN A 125 4.32 12.12 -0.79
N LEU A 126 3.05 12.28 -1.17
CA LEU A 126 2.63 13.18 -2.25
C LEU A 126 2.38 14.63 -1.81
N GLN A 127 2.55 14.93 -0.52
CA GLN A 127 2.28 16.25 0.07
C GLN A 127 0.83 16.71 -0.21
N ILE A 128 -0.11 15.76 -0.08
CA ILE A 128 -1.54 16.01 -0.16
C ILE A 128 -2.04 16.26 1.26
N ASP A 129 -2.01 17.54 1.64
CA ASP A 129 -2.49 18.02 2.93
C ASP A 129 -3.96 18.45 2.87
N SER A 130 -4.53 18.56 1.67
CA SER A 130 -5.87 19.07 1.44
C SER A 130 -6.71 18.20 0.51
N VAL A 131 -8.03 18.19 0.74
CA VAL A 131 -8.98 17.42 -0.06
C VAL A 131 -9.08 17.97 -1.50
N GLU A 132 -8.89 19.27 -1.69
CA GLU A 132 -8.89 19.90 -3.02
C GLU A 132 -7.69 19.43 -3.85
N GLN A 133 -6.54 19.17 -3.22
CA GLN A 133 -5.36 18.67 -3.91
C GLN A 133 -5.60 17.30 -4.57
N LEU A 134 -6.48 16.46 -4.00
CA LEU A 134 -6.91 15.18 -4.62
C LEU A 134 -7.55 15.39 -6.00
N GLY A 135 -8.24 16.52 -6.24
CA GLY A 135 -8.80 16.82 -7.56
C GLY A 135 -7.74 17.13 -8.62
N SER A 136 -6.56 17.56 -8.18
CA SER A 136 -5.48 18.06 -9.04
C SER A 136 -4.31 17.10 -9.21
N VAL A 137 -4.11 16.16 -8.27
CA VAL A 137 -3.03 15.18 -8.34
C VAL A 137 -3.19 14.26 -9.54
N ASP A 138 -2.08 13.92 -10.20
CA ASP A 138 -2.09 12.90 -11.26
C ASP A 138 -2.55 11.55 -10.69
N LEU A 139 -3.56 10.94 -11.32
CA LEU A 139 -4.15 9.70 -10.81
C LEU A 139 -3.18 8.52 -10.93
N ASP A 140 -2.28 8.50 -11.92
CA ASP A 140 -1.23 7.48 -12.03
C ASP A 140 -0.24 7.60 -10.88
N ILE A 141 0.24 8.82 -10.61
CA ILE A 141 1.14 9.08 -9.48
C ILE A 141 0.45 8.69 -8.17
N LEU A 142 -0.81 9.08 -7.98
CA LEU A 142 -1.59 8.73 -6.79
C LEU A 142 -1.74 7.21 -6.63
N LEU A 143 -2.15 6.50 -7.69
CA LEU A 143 -2.31 5.05 -7.64
C LEU A 143 -0.99 4.33 -7.32
N LYS A 144 0.10 4.72 -7.98
CA LYS A 144 1.42 4.14 -7.76
C LYS A 144 1.89 4.33 -6.33
N GLU A 145 1.73 5.53 -5.78
CA GLU A 145 2.15 5.81 -4.41
C GLU A 145 1.28 5.05 -3.39
N LEU A 146 -0.04 4.98 -3.62
CA LEU A 146 -0.96 4.20 -2.78
C LEU A 146 -0.56 2.72 -2.74
N VAL A 147 -0.32 2.12 -3.90
CA VAL A 147 0.09 0.71 -4.01
C VAL A 147 1.47 0.49 -3.40
N THR A 148 2.43 1.36 -3.69
CA THR A 148 3.80 1.27 -3.15
C THR A 148 3.78 1.36 -1.64
N SER A 149 3.10 2.36 -1.06
CA SER A 149 2.94 2.51 0.39
C SER A 149 2.34 1.26 1.03
N PHE A 150 1.29 0.67 0.43
CA PHE A 150 0.70 -0.57 0.95
C PHE A 150 1.67 -1.75 0.92
N VAL A 151 2.48 -1.89 -0.13
CA VAL A 151 3.50 -2.94 -0.22
C VAL A 151 4.57 -2.77 0.86
N LEU A 152 5.02 -1.53 1.11
CA LEU A 152 6.02 -1.22 2.13
C LEU A 152 5.52 -1.48 3.55
N ILE A 153 4.32 -1.01 3.88
CA ILE A 153 3.74 -1.24 5.22
C ILE A 153 3.41 -2.72 5.41
N SER A 154 2.97 -3.41 4.34
CA SER A 154 2.81 -4.87 4.38
C SER A 154 4.14 -5.59 4.63
N PHE A 155 5.25 -5.10 4.06
CA PHE A 155 6.57 -5.65 4.34
C PHE A 155 6.93 -5.49 5.82
N ASP A 156 6.71 -4.30 6.39
CA ASP A 156 6.99 -4.00 7.79
C ASP A 156 6.14 -4.85 8.74
N LEU A 157 4.83 -4.94 8.48
CA LEU A 157 3.91 -5.79 9.25
C LEU A 157 4.43 -7.24 9.39
N ASN A 158 5.12 -7.74 8.37
CA ASN A 158 5.61 -9.11 8.33
C ASN A 158 7.04 -9.29 8.87
N PHE A 159 7.89 -8.26 8.81
CA PHE A 159 9.33 -8.42 9.05
C PHE A 159 9.94 -7.42 10.03
N ASP A 160 9.24 -6.37 10.45
CA ASP A 160 9.72 -5.34 11.37
C ASP A 160 10.33 -5.94 12.65
N GLU A 161 9.60 -6.81 13.35
CA GLU A 161 10.06 -7.46 14.57
C GLU A 161 11.31 -8.31 14.31
N LYS A 162 11.33 -9.01 13.18
CA LYS A 162 12.43 -9.90 12.80
C LYS A 162 13.70 -9.12 12.47
N ILE A 163 13.56 -8.00 11.78
CA ILE A 163 14.66 -7.10 11.43
C ILE A 163 15.20 -6.44 12.70
N GLY A 164 14.32 -5.97 13.60
CA GLY A 164 14.71 -5.35 14.86
C GLY A 164 15.33 -6.29 15.89
N LYS A 165 15.08 -7.60 15.81
CA LYS A 165 15.55 -8.57 16.81
C LYS A 165 17.08 -8.55 16.97
N GLY A 166 17.53 -8.13 18.15
CA GLY A 166 18.95 -8.08 18.52
C GLY A 166 19.72 -6.92 17.91
N ARG A 167 19.03 -5.89 17.38
CA ARG A 167 19.61 -4.70 16.77
C ARG A 167 19.14 -3.43 17.50
N THR A 168 19.91 -2.36 17.35
CA THR A 168 19.51 -1.02 17.81
C THR A 168 18.41 -0.45 16.92
N SER A 169 17.72 0.59 17.40
CA SER A 169 16.70 1.29 16.61
C SER A 169 17.28 1.91 15.33
N SER A 170 18.51 2.43 15.38
CA SER A 170 19.19 3.02 14.20
C SER A 170 19.49 1.96 13.15
N GLU A 171 20.08 0.83 13.54
CA GLU A 171 20.36 -0.26 12.62
C GLU A 171 19.07 -0.82 12.00
N LYS A 172 18.02 -1.00 12.81
CA LYS A 172 16.71 -1.42 12.32
C LYS A 172 16.18 -0.45 11.26
N PHE A 173 16.23 0.85 11.55
CA PHE A 173 15.77 1.90 10.64
C PHE A 173 16.57 1.89 9.32
N GLU A 174 17.90 1.82 9.39
CA GLU A 174 18.75 1.75 8.20
C GLU A 174 18.42 0.55 7.31
N ILE A 175 18.18 -0.62 7.93
CA ILE A 175 17.82 -1.84 7.20
C ILE A 175 16.44 -1.71 6.54
N LEU A 176 15.45 -1.19 7.26
CA LEU A 176 14.10 -0.99 6.72
C LEU A 176 14.14 0.03 5.58
N ASN A 177 14.83 1.15 5.77
CA ASN A 177 14.98 2.18 4.74
C ASN A 177 15.68 1.64 3.48
N GLU A 178 16.69 0.77 3.62
CA GLU A 178 17.33 0.10 2.48
C GLU A 178 16.35 -0.80 1.72
N MET A 179 15.54 -1.59 2.43
CA MET A 179 14.52 -2.45 1.81
C MET A 179 13.42 -1.62 1.15
N HIS A 180 12.94 -0.57 1.82
CA HIS A 180 11.90 0.31 1.32
C HIS A 180 12.35 1.03 0.05
N SER A 181 13.53 1.64 0.07
CA SER A 181 14.08 2.34 -1.10
C SER A 181 14.17 1.39 -2.29
N TYR A 182 14.70 0.18 -2.07
CA TYR A 182 14.85 -0.79 -3.14
C TYR A 182 13.50 -1.31 -3.68
N ILE A 183 12.49 -1.52 -2.83
CA ILE A 183 11.15 -1.89 -3.28
C ILE A 183 10.51 -0.73 -4.05
N ALA A 184 10.55 0.49 -3.51
CA ALA A 184 9.91 1.66 -4.08
C ALA A 184 10.50 2.04 -5.45
N ASP A 185 11.83 2.05 -5.58
CA ASP A 185 12.52 2.35 -6.84
C ASP A 185 12.07 1.41 -7.97
N GLU A 186 12.01 0.11 -7.67
CA GLU A 186 11.62 -0.93 -8.63
C GLU A 186 10.13 -0.85 -9.00
N LEU A 187 9.26 -0.60 -8.01
CA LEU A 187 7.83 -0.43 -8.26
C LEU A 187 7.55 0.84 -9.08
N HIS A 188 8.19 1.96 -8.77
CA HIS A 188 8.04 3.20 -9.52
C HIS A 188 8.59 3.09 -10.95
N ALA A 189 9.67 2.33 -11.17
CA ALA A 189 10.20 2.07 -12.50
C ALA A 189 9.31 1.14 -13.34
N SER A 190 8.70 0.14 -12.70
CA SER A 190 8.03 -0.97 -13.40
C SER A 190 6.51 -0.83 -13.54
N LEU A 191 5.85 -0.14 -12.61
CA LEU A 191 4.40 0.04 -12.67
C LEU A 191 4.05 1.05 -13.78
N HIS A 192 3.20 0.62 -14.70
CA HIS A 192 2.71 1.47 -15.79
C HIS A 192 1.19 1.46 -15.80
N SER A 193 0.62 2.62 -15.51
CA SER A 193 -0.81 2.81 -15.49
C SER A 193 -1.32 3.32 -16.84
N LYS A 194 -1.42 2.43 -17.83
CA LYS A 194 -2.08 2.78 -19.11
C LYS A 194 -3.60 2.86 -18.98
N GLU A 195 -4.15 2.42 -17.85
CA GLU A 195 -5.59 2.21 -17.67
C GLU A 195 -6.31 3.41 -17.04
N LEU A 196 -5.59 4.32 -16.35
CA LEU A 196 -6.23 5.42 -15.62
C LEU A 196 -6.71 6.58 -16.51
N GLU A 197 -6.15 6.75 -17.70
CA GLU A 197 -6.60 7.77 -18.65
C GLU A 197 -8.01 7.48 -19.20
N GLN A 198 -8.49 6.23 -19.04
CA GLN A 198 -9.76 5.75 -19.60
C GLN A 198 -10.75 5.25 -18.53
N ILE A 199 -10.58 5.60 -17.25
CA ILE A 199 -11.52 5.15 -16.22
C ILE A 199 -12.89 5.80 -16.46
N ASP A 200 -13.73 5.04 -17.15
CA ASP A 200 -15.16 5.16 -17.06
C ASP A 200 -15.59 4.36 -15.83
N LEU A 201 -15.68 5.03 -14.67
CA LEU A 201 -16.11 4.45 -13.39
C LEU A 201 -17.50 3.79 -13.47
N GLY A 202 -18.23 3.98 -14.57
CA GLY A 202 -19.46 3.26 -14.88
C GLY A 202 -19.28 1.79 -15.31
N ASN A 203 -18.08 1.37 -15.73
CA ASN A 203 -17.83 0.02 -16.28
C ASN A 203 -16.76 -0.80 -15.54
N ILE A 204 -15.79 -0.16 -14.89
CA ILE A 204 -14.77 -0.82 -14.06
C ILE A 204 -14.68 -0.07 -12.73
N SER A 205 -14.84 -0.77 -11.59
CA SER A 205 -14.69 -0.13 -10.28
C SER A 205 -13.22 0.22 -10.03
N ALA A 206 -12.94 1.41 -9.53
CA ALA A 206 -11.59 1.85 -9.17
C ALA A 206 -10.86 0.83 -8.27
N ALA A 207 -11.59 0.16 -7.37
CA ALA A 207 -11.06 -0.91 -6.53
C ALA A 207 -10.46 -2.09 -7.32
N SER A 208 -11.04 -2.45 -8.47
CA SER A 208 -10.50 -3.52 -9.32
C SER A 208 -9.20 -3.11 -10.04
N ILE A 209 -9.05 -1.82 -10.37
CA ILE A 209 -7.80 -1.27 -10.91
C ILE A 209 -6.72 -1.30 -9.84
N VAL A 210 -7.04 -0.87 -8.61
CA VAL A 210 -6.12 -0.98 -7.48
C VAL A 210 -5.72 -2.43 -7.25
N GLN A 211 -6.67 -3.37 -7.25
CA GLN A 211 -6.38 -4.79 -7.05
C GLN A 211 -5.46 -5.36 -8.14
N ARG A 212 -5.66 -4.96 -9.40
CA ARG A 212 -4.79 -5.36 -10.52
C ARG A 212 -3.38 -4.79 -10.35
N THR A 213 -3.28 -3.49 -10.06
CA THR A 213 -2.00 -2.80 -9.88
C THR A 213 -1.23 -3.34 -8.69
N LEU A 214 -1.93 -3.65 -7.59
CA LEU A 214 -1.33 -4.29 -6.42
C LEU A 214 -0.79 -5.68 -6.76
N LYS A 215 -1.53 -6.45 -7.55
CA LYS A 215 -1.04 -7.75 -8.03
C LYS A 215 0.18 -7.60 -8.93
N GLU A 216 0.17 -6.63 -9.84
CA GLU A 216 1.33 -6.31 -10.68
C GLU A 216 2.54 -5.91 -9.84
N ALA A 217 2.36 -5.14 -8.76
CA ALA A 217 3.44 -4.79 -7.84
C ALA A 217 4.05 -6.03 -7.17
N TYR A 218 3.25 -7.00 -6.74
CA TYR A 218 3.78 -8.25 -6.21
C TYR A 218 4.45 -9.11 -7.30
N ASP A 219 3.93 -9.10 -8.52
CA ASP A 219 4.57 -9.79 -9.65
C ASP A 219 5.92 -9.15 -10.01
N VAL A 220 6.06 -7.83 -9.89
CA VAL A 220 7.35 -7.12 -10.00
C VAL A 220 8.30 -7.61 -8.92
N CYS A 221 7.90 -7.63 -7.64
CA CYS A 221 8.70 -8.19 -6.55
C CYS A 221 9.17 -9.63 -6.83
N VAL A 222 8.30 -10.49 -7.38
CA VAL A 222 8.63 -11.89 -7.72
C VAL A 222 9.73 -11.99 -8.79
N ARG A 223 9.85 -10.99 -9.68
CA ARG A 223 10.83 -10.98 -10.78
C ARG A 223 12.21 -10.48 -10.35
N PHE A 224 12.40 -9.99 -9.11
CA PHE A 224 13.66 -9.38 -8.66
C PHE A 224 14.89 -10.30 -8.78
N TYR A 225 14.71 -11.61 -8.71
CA TYR A 225 15.82 -12.56 -8.85
C TYR A 225 16.12 -12.93 -10.33
N GLY A 226 15.34 -12.42 -11.28
CA GLY A 226 15.39 -12.79 -12.70
C GLY A 226 16.09 -11.79 -13.63
N GLU A 227 16.29 -10.53 -13.21
CA GLU A 227 16.85 -9.47 -14.07
C GLU A 227 18.23 -8.96 -13.64
N ALA A 228 18.79 -9.46 -12.53
CA ALA A 228 20.14 -9.10 -12.08
C ALA A 228 21.26 -9.45 -13.08
N HIS A 229 20.97 -10.17 -14.17
CA HIS A 229 21.92 -10.44 -15.25
C HIS A 229 21.25 -10.51 -16.63
N ARG A 230 21.00 -9.36 -17.28
CA ARG A 230 21.10 -9.21 -18.75
C ARG A 230 21.58 -7.83 -19.14
#